data_AF-A0A7C3QC57-F1
#
_entry.id   AF-A0A7C3QC57-F1
#
_cell.length_a   1.000
_cell.length_b   1.000
_cell.length_c   1.000
_cell.angle_alpha   90.00
_cell.angle_beta   90.00
_cell.angle_gamma   90.00
#
_symmetry.space_group_name_H-M   'P 1'
#
loop_
_entity.id
_entity.type
_entity.pdbx_description
1 polymer ?
#
loop_
_entity_poly.entity_id
_entity_poly.type
_entity_poly.pdbx_seq_one_letter_code
_entity_poly.pdbx_strand_id
1 'polypeptide(L)'
;TAHTGKAHWESLVRVRAIENLCYVIAPAQGGYHINGRETFGDSMIVDPWGVVLDRLPNGAGVVVADIDLERLRGIRRGFPSISHRRLQIAPSQTGA
;
A
#
# COMPACT_ATOMS: atom_id res chain seq x y z
N THR A 1 10.87 -6.66 10.76
CA THR A 1 12.34 -6.77 10.87
C THR A 1 12.91 -6.66 9.46
N ALA A 2 14.24 -6.58 9.29
CA ALA A 2 14.84 -6.59 7.95
C ALA A 2 14.38 -7.78 7.08
N HIS A 3 14.32 -8.99 7.66
CA HIS A 3 13.88 -10.21 6.96
C HIS A 3 12.42 -10.16 6.48
N THR A 4 11.47 -9.79 7.36
CA THR A 4 10.05 -9.72 6.96
C THR A 4 9.79 -8.58 6.00
N GLY A 5 10.51 -7.46 6.16
CA GLY A 5 10.42 -6.33 5.24
C GLY A 5 10.85 -6.73 3.83
N LYS A 6 12.02 -7.36 3.70
CA LYS A 6 12.54 -7.87 2.42
C LYS A 6 11.57 -8.81 1.71
N ALA A 7 10.86 -9.65 2.45
CA ALA A 7 9.96 -10.64 1.88
C ALA A 7 8.57 -10.09 1.53
N HIS A 8 8.07 -9.07 2.25
CA HIS A 8 6.64 -8.75 2.22
C HIS A 8 6.31 -7.27 2.02
N TRP A 9 7.21 -6.35 2.35
CA TRP A 9 6.88 -4.94 2.49
C TRP A 9 6.29 -4.34 1.22
N GLU A 10 7.01 -4.41 0.11
CA GLU A 10 6.56 -3.86 -1.17
C GLU A 10 5.22 -4.48 -1.60
N SER A 11 5.11 -5.81 -1.54
CA SER A 11 3.89 -6.53 -1.90
C SER A 11 2.69 -6.05 -1.09
N LEU A 12 2.83 -5.95 0.23
CA LEU A 12 1.74 -5.51 1.12
C LEU A 12 1.36 -4.05 0.86
N VAL A 13 2.33 -3.15 0.71
CA VAL A 13 2.06 -1.73 0.44
C VAL A 13 1.34 -1.56 -0.90
N ARG A 14 1.83 -2.20 -1.96
CA ARG A 14 1.25 -2.08 -3.30
C ARG A 14 -0.14 -2.71 -3.40
N VAL A 15 -0.35 -3.88 -2.77
CA VAL A 15 -1.67 -4.51 -2.71
C VAL A 15 -2.70 -3.60 -2.04
N ARG A 16 -2.34 -2.92 -0.94
CA ARG A 16 -3.26 -1.98 -0.26
C ARG A 16 -3.65 -0.80 -1.14
N ALA A 17 -2.73 -0.30 -1.96
CA ALA A 17 -3.00 0.76 -2.93
C ALA A 17 -3.98 0.30 -4.01
N ILE A 18 -3.76 -0.90 -4.56
CA ILE A 18 -4.56 -1.49 -5.65
C ILE A 18 -5.98 -1.86 -5.16
N GLU A 19 -6.09 -2.62 -4.07
CA GLU A 19 -7.38 -3.18 -3.64
C GLU A 19 -8.37 -2.09 -3.15
N ASN A 20 -7.83 -0.94 -2.72
CA ASN A 20 -8.60 0.20 -2.23
C ASN A 20 -8.58 1.40 -3.19
N LEU A 21 -7.95 1.27 -4.35
CA LEU A 21 -7.77 2.35 -5.35
C LEU A 21 -7.44 3.68 -4.68
N CYS A 22 -6.32 3.70 -3.96
CA CYS A 22 -5.85 4.86 -3.22
C CYS A 22 -4.34 5.01 -3.33
N TYR A 23 -3.88 6.24 -3.11
CA TYR A 23 -2.47 6.46 -2.82
C TYR A 23 -2.13 5.88 -1.45
N VAL A 24 -0.98 5.21 -1.34
CA VAL A 24 -0.44 4.73 -0.06
C VAL A 24 0.91 5.40 0.19
N ILE A 25 1.01 6.11 1.31
CA ILE A 25 2.25 6.73 1.79
C ILE A 25 2.76 5.84 2.92
N ALA A 26 3.88 5.16 2.70
CA ALA A 26 4.41 4.15 3.60
C ALA A 26 5.81 4.57 4.12
N PRO A 27 5.90 5.48 5.11
CA PRO A 27 7.17 5.81 5.75
C PRO A 27 7.63 4.63 6.63
N ALA A 28 8.93 4.37 6.63
CA ALA A 28 9.53 3.24 7.34
C ALA A 28 10.87 3.59 7.96
N GLN A 29 11.19 2.94 9.08
CA GLN A 29 12.52 2.98 9.67
C GLN A 29 13.47 2.11 8.84
N GLY A 30 14.59 2.69 8.41
CA GLY A 30 15.67 2.00 7.71
C GLY A 30 16.97 2.07 8.49
N GLY A 31 17.69 0.95 8.52
CA GLY A 31 19.09 0.92 8.91
C GLY A 31 19.30 0.22 10.24
N TYR A 32 20.48 0.47 10.82
CA TYR A 32 20.89 -0.09 12.10
C TYR A 32 20.54 0.87 13.24
N HIS A 33 19.84 0.34 14.22
CA HIS A 33 19.47 1.03 15.45
C HIS A 33 20.53 0.81 16.52
N ILE A 34 20.63 1.74 17.48
CA ILE A 34 21.61 1.70 18.60
C ILE A 34 21.52 0.38 19.40
N ASN A 35 20.34 -0.23 19.46
CA ASN A 35 20.11 -1.51 20.14
C ASN A 35 20.50 -2.75 19.32
N GLY A 36 21.21 -2.58 18.19
CA GLY A 36 21.66 -3.67 17.32
C GLY A 36 20.59 -4.23 16.39
N ARG A 37 19.36 -3.68 16.41
CA ARG A 37 18.29 -4.10 15.50
C ARG A 37 18.52 -3.50 14.11
N GLU A 38 18.22 -4.29 13.08
CA GLU A 38 18.13 -3.80 11.71
C GLU A 38 16.66 -3.72 11.26
N THR A 39 16.28 -2.60 10.66
CA THR A 39 14.97 -2.41 10.02
C THR A 39 15.15 -2.22 8.52
N PHE A 40 14.18 -2.76 7.77
CA PHE A 40 14.27 -2.87 6.32
C PHE A 40 14.34 -1.52 5.60
N GLY A 41 13.70 -0.48 6.15
CA GLY A 41 13.52 0.79 5.45
C GLY A 41 12.45 0.64 4.40
N ASP A 42 12.81 1.00 3.18
CA ASP A 42 11.97 0.87 2.01
C ASP A 42 10.73 1.79 2.04
N SER A 43 10.92 3.00 2.56
CA SER A 43 9.88 4.03 2.55
C SER A 43 9.45 4.28 1.11
N MET A 44 8.15 4.33 0.84
CA MET A 44 7.67 4.52 -0.52
C MET A 44 6.30 5.22 -0.59
N ILE A 45 6.06 5.85 -1.74
CA ILE A 45 4.74 6.38 -2.12
C ILE A 45 4.25 5.56 -3.30
N VAL A 46 3.03 5.03 -3.22
CA VAL A 46 2.43 4.17 -4.25
C VAL A 46 1.12 4.78 -4.75
N ASP A 47 0.91 4.80 -6.07
CA ASP A 47 -0.30 5.28 -6.70
C ASP A 47 -1.46 4.25 -6.64
N PRO A 48 -2.70 4.65 -6.98
CA PRO A 48 -3.88 3.77 -6.93
C PRO A 48 -3.81 2.54 -7.87
N TRP A 49 -2.87 2.52 -8.81
CA TRP A 49 -2.62 1.40 -9.73
C TRP A 49 -1.47 0.50 -9.27
N GLY A 50 -0.90 0.78 -8.09
CA GLY A 50 0.23 0.04 -7.53
C GLY A 50 1.58 0.44 -8.11
N VAL A 51 1.70 1.60 -8.76
CA VAL A 51 2.98 2.14 -9.24
C VAL A 51 3.70 2.82 -8.08
N VAL A 52 4.96 2.45 -7.83
CA VAL A 52 5.81 3.15 -6.86
C VAL A 52 6.27 4.47 -7.48
N LEU A 53 5.84 5.60 -6.90
CA LEU A 53 6.11 6.95 -7.39
C LEU A 53 7.46 7.48 -6.92
N ASP A 54 7.83 7.17 -5.68
CA ASP A 54 9.14 7.45 -5.11
C ASP A 54 9.47 6.47 -3.98
N ARG A 55 10.76 6.21 -3.73
CA ARG A 55 11.26 5.16 -2.83
C ARG A 55 12.60 5.51 -2.22
N LEU A 56 12.72 5.31 -0.90
CA LEU A 56 13.97 5.34 -0.16
C LEU A 56 14.25 3.93 0.38
N PRO A 57 15.20 3.18 -0.21
CA PRO A 57 15.45 1.79 0.16
C PRO A 57 15.90 1.59 1.62
N ASN A 58 16.74 2.47 2.15
CA ASN A 58 17.27 2.34 3.52
C ASN A 58 17.84 3.69 4.01
N GLY A 59 18.08 3.82 5.32
CA GLY A 59 18.70 4.98 5.96
C GLY A 59 17.74 6.15 6.17
N ALA A 60 18.32 7.28 6.60
CA ALA A 60 17.59 8.52 6.78
C ALA A 60 17.41 9.26 5.44
N GLY A 61 16.23 9.82 5.23
CA GLY A 61 15.92 10.57 4.01
C GLY A 61 14.43 10.85 3.89
N VAL A 62 14.05 11.39 2.73
CA VAL A 62 12.67 11.72 2.39
C VAL A 62 12.33 11.19 1.00
N VAL A 63 11.05 10.89 0.79
CA VAL A 63 10.47 10.60 -0.52
C VAL A 63 9.37 11.62 -0.81
N VAL A 64 9.24 12.02 -2.07
CA VAL A 64 8.31 13.07 -2.52
C VAL A 64 7.64 12.65 -3.81
N ALA A 65 6.32 12.81 -3.89
CA ALA A 65 5.56 12.58 -5.11
C ALA A 65 4.32 13.49 -5.16
N ASP A 66 3.90 13.83 -6.38
CA ASP A 66 2.67 14.58 -6.62
C ASP A 66 1.43 13.68 -6.49
N ILE A 67 0.39 14.20 -5.85
CA ILE A 67 -0.91 13.51 -5.71
C ILE A 67 -1.91 14.13 -6.69
N ASP A 68 -2.34 13.34 -7.67
CA ASP A 68 -3.35 13.74 -8.65
C ASP A 68 -4.72 13.15 -8.28
N LEU A 69 -5.57 14.01 -7.72
CA LEU A 69 -6.94 13.65 -7.33
C LEU A 69 -7.88 13.49 -8.53
N GLU A 70 -7.58 14.09 -9.68
CA GLU A 70 -8.37 13.90 -10.88
C GLU A 70 -8.12 12.52 -11.47
N ARG A 71 -6.85 12.12 -11.59
CA ARG A 71 -6.45 10.74 -11.93
C ARG A 71 -7.07 9.73 -10.99
N LEU A 72 -7.02 9.96 -9.68
CA LEU A 72 -7.65 9.08 -8.68
C LEU A 72 -9.14 8.87 -8.96
N ARG A 73 -9.88 9.95 -9.21
CA ARG A 73 -11.31 9.87 -9.55
C ARG A 73 -11.53 9.14 -10.87
N GLY A 74 -10.66 9.37 -11.86
CA GLY A 74 -10.67 8.66 -13.14
C GLY A 74 -10.52 7.15 -12.98
N ILE A 75 -9.51 6.71 -12.22
CA ILE A 75 -9.26 5.29 -11.91
C ILE A 75 -10.47 4.66 -11.23
N ARG A 76 -11.04 5.32 -10.21
CA ARG A 76 -12.22 4.80 -9.49
C ARG A 76 -13.48 4.71 -10.36
N ARG A 77 -13.62 5.57 -11.37
CA ARG A 77 -14.71 5.48 -12.37
C ARG A 77 -14.47 4.36 -13.37
N GLY A 78 -13.24 4.22 -13.88
CA GLY A 78 -12.89 3.22 -14.89
C GLY A 78 -12.82 1.79 -14.34
N PHE A 79 -12.46 1.64 -13.06
CA PHE A 79 -12.41 0.36 -12.37
C PHE A 79 -13.12 0.48 -11.01
N PRO A 80 -14.45 0.39 -10.95
CA PRO A 80 -15.23 0.64 -9.74
C PRO A 80 -15.25 -0.58 -8.78
N SER A 81 -14.10 -1.22 -8.56
CA SER A 81 -13.99 -2.44 -7.74
C SER A 81 -14.51 -2.28 -6.30
N ILE A 82 -14.43 -1.07 -5.74
CA ILE A 82 -14.91 -0.76 -4.39
C ILE A 82 -16.44 -0.86 -4.32
N SER A 83 -17.17 -0.41 -5.35
CA SER A 83 -18.65 -0.49 -5.35
C SER A 83 -19.16 -1.92 -5.60
N HIS A 84 -18.33 -2.78 -6.20
CA HIS A 84 -18.67 -4.18 -6.44
C HIS A 84 -18.52 -5.07 -5.19
N ARG A 85 -18.02 -4.55 -4.06
CA ARG A 85 -17.79 -5.32 -2.84
C ARG A 85 -19.12 -5.85 -2.26
N ARG A 86 -19.23 -7.17 -2.14
CA ARG A 86 -20.34 -7.83 -1.44
C ARG A 86 -19.93 -8.16 -0.01
N LEU A 87 -20.08 -7.17 0.88
CA LEU A 87 -19.71 -7.33 2.30
C LEU A 87 -20.80 -7.99 3.14
N GLN A 88 -22.02 -8.08 2.61
CA GLN A 88 -23.13 -8.78 3.24
C GLN A 88 -23.21 -10.21 2.73
N ILE A 89 -23.21 -11.17 3.66
CA ILE A 89 -23.57 -12.56 3.39
C ILE A 89 -25.09 -12.63 3.53
N ALA A 90 -25.80 -12.99 2.46
CA ALA A 90 -27.23 -13.25 2.56
C ALA A 90 -27.45 -14.45 3.51
N PRO A 91 -28.44 -14.42 4.42
CA PRO A 91 -28.71 -15.56 5.29
C PRO A 91 -28.92 -16.80 4.43
N SER A 92 -28.26 -17.90 4.79
CA SER A 92 -28.55 -19.21 4.19
C SER A 92 -30.05 -19.48 4.35
N GLN A 93 -30.76 -19.73 3.25
CA GLN A 93 -32.12 -20.25 3.34
C GLN A 93 -32.02 -21.66 3.95
N THR A 94 -32.13 -21.75 5.28
CA THR A 94 -32.47 -23.00 5.95
C THR A 94 -33.90 -23.31 5.57
N GLY A 95 -34.05 -24.19 4.58
CA GLY A 95 -35.35 -24.79 4.22
C GLY A 95 -35.92 -25.55 5.41
N ALA A 96 -37.24 -25.40 5.59
CA ALA A 96 -38.07 -26.20 6.48
C ALA A 96 -38.17 -27.66 6.01
#